data_AF-A0AAJ2NTJ6-F1
#
_entry.id   AF-A0AAJ2NTJ6-F1
#
_cell.length_a   1.000
_cell.length_b   1.000
_cell.length_c   1.000
_cell.angle_alpha   90.00
_cell.angle_beta   90.00
_cell.angle_gamma   90.00
#
_symmetry.space_group_name_H-M   'P 1'
#
loop_
_entity.id
_entity.type
_entity.pdbx_description
1 polymer ?
#
loop_
_entity_poly.entity_id
_entity_poly.type
_entity_poly.pdbx_seq_one_letter_code
_entity_poly.pdbx_strand_id
1 'polypeptide(L)'
;TYTNRDGESITLKQSRPYFLTKVDGTGNIRQTVNTFKAPDQDGAFYISSTLDMRNITIEGTVVADTPNEAYKRRQRFLQIFSPKLLGT
;
A
#
# COMPACT_ATOMS: atom_id res chain seq x y z
N THR A 1 -1.58 0.36 -11.48
CA THR A 1 -2.27 -0.94 -11.62
C THR A 1 -1.67 -1.88 -10.63
N TYR A 2 -2.48 -2.63 -9.90
CA TYR A 2 -2.03 -3.67 -8.98
C TYR A 2 -2.36 -5.02 -9.59
N THR A 3 -1.43 -5.98 -9.51
CA THR A 3 -1.62 -7.35 -9.99
C THR A 3 -1.29 -8.32 -8.88
N ASN A 4 -2.23 -9.19 -8.50
CA ASN A 4 -1.96 -10.22 -7.50
C ASN A 4 -1.14 -11.39 -8.11
N ARG A 5 -0.65 -12.29 -7.25
CA ARG A 5 0.09 -13.49 -7.69
C ARG A 5 -0.68 -14.44 -8.60
N ASP A 6 -2.01 -14.40 -8.55
CA ASP A 6 -2.87 -15.23 -9.40
C ASP A 6 -3.09 -14.60 -10.79
N GLY A 7 -2.45 -13.46 -11.07
CA GLY A 7 -2.53 -12.74 -12.34
C GLY A 7 -3.77 -11.86 -12.49
N GLU A 8 -4.61 -11.77 -11.45
CA GLU A 8 -5.74 -10.85 -11.44
C GLU A 8 -5.24 -9.42 -11.20
N SER A 9 -5.70 -8.49 -12.04
CA SER A 9 -5.28 -7.09 -11.96
C SER A 9 -6.45 -6.15 -11.76
N ILE A 10 -6.18 -5.06 -11.04
CA ILE A 10 -7.10 -3.95 -10.86
C ILE A 10 -6.37 -2.63 -11.10
N THR A 11 -7.01 -1.77 -11.89
CA THR A 11 -6.54 -0.40 -12.11
C THR A 11 -7.45 0.54 -11.33
N LEU A 12 -6.90 1.13 -10.28
CA LEU A 12 -7.59 2.14 -9.48
C LEU A 12 -7.34 3.52 -10.09
N LYS A 13 -8.41 4.27 -10.36
CA LYS A 13 -8.39 5.61 -10.95
C LYS A 13 -9.40 6.48 -10.20
N GLN A 14 -9.44 7.78 -10.47
CA GLN A 14 -10.57 8.62 -10.06
C GLN A 14 -11.73 8.49 -11.06
N SER A 15 -12.20 7.26 -11.28
CA SER A 15 -13.29 6.99 -12.22
C SER A 15 -14.11 5.77 -11.81
N ARG A 16 -15.34 5.64 -12.34
CA ARG A 16 -16.14 4.42 -12.16
C ARG A 16 -15.35 3.19 -12.64
N PRO A 17 -15.52 2.01 -11.99
CA PRO A 17 -16.38 1.76 -10.84
C PRO A 17 -15.72 1.98 -9.47
N TYR A 18 -14.40 2.20 -9.40
CA TYR A 18 -13.65 2.38 -8.14
C TYR A 18 -13.12 3.80 -8.07
N PHE A 19 -13.84 4.69 -7.39
CA PHE A 19 -13.46 6.08 -7.29
C PHE A 19 -12.58 6.31 -6.06
N LEU A 20 -11.28 6.51 -6.27
CA LEU A 20 -10.35 6.78 -5.17
C LEU A 20 -10.50 8.19 -4.61
N THR A 21 -10.67 8.29 -3.30
CA THR A 21 -10.78 9.56 -2.58
C THR A 21 -9.46 9.93 -1.91
N LYS A 22 -8.71 8.95 -1.41
CA LYS A 22 -7.42 9.18 -0.75
C LYS A 22 -6.45 8.02 -0.98
N VAL A 23 -5.18 8.36 -1.15
CA VAL A 23 -4.07 7.40 -1.14
C VAL A 23 -3.01 7.93 -0.17
N ASP A 24 -2.71 7.15 0.86
CA ASP A 24 -1.78 7.50 1.93
C ASP A 24 -0.64 6.48 2.01
N GLY A 25 0.48 6.86 2.60
CA GLY A 25 1.67 6.02 2.71
C GLY A 25 2.40 5.79 1.39
N THR A 26 2.17 6.65 0.38
CA THR A 26 2.86 6.54 -0.93
C THR A 26 4.18 7.30 -1.03
N GLY A 27 4.35 8.36 -0.23
CA GLY A 27 5.46 9.30 -0.37
C GLY A 27 6.66 9.06 0.53
N ASN A 28 6.45 8.59 1.77
CA ASN A 28 7.51 8.54 2.79
C ASN A 28 7.66 7.14 3.38
N ILE A 29 8.80 6.50 3.13
CA ILE A 29 9.24 5.32 3.89
C ILE A 29 10.18 5.82 4.98
N ARG A 30 9.88 5.50 6.24
CA ARG A 30 10.77 5.83 7.35
C ARG A 30 11.97 4.88 7.30
N GLN A 31 13.16 5.45 7.16
CA GLN A 31 14.42 4.74 7.30
C GLN A 31 14.98 5.05 8.68
N THR A 32 15.22 4.01 9.48
CA THR A 32 15.89 4.14 10.77
C THR A 32 17.36 3.79 10.56
N VAL A 33 18.25 4.76 10.82
CA VAL A 33 19.70 4.57 10.73
C VAL A 33 20.27 4.48 12.13
N ASN A 34 20.91 3.36 12.45
CA ASN A 34 21.57 3.13 13.72
C ASN A 34 23.04 3.51 13.61
N THR A 35 23.47 4.45 14.46
CA THR A 35 24.87 4.92 14.51
C THR A 35 25.44 4.80 15.92
N PHE A 36 26.71 4.46 16.03
CA PHE A 36 27.47 4.44 17.29
C PHE A 36 28.38 5.67 17.38
N LYS A 37 28.44 6.31 18.53
CA LYS A 37 29.32 7.46 18.78
C LYS A 37 29.96 7.33 20.17
N ALA A 38 31.29 7.40 20.25
CA ALA A 38 32.01 7.44 21.51
C ALA A 38 32.04 8.87 22.10
N PRO A 39 32.21 9.02 23.44
CA PRO A 39 32.41 10.34 24.06
C PRO A 39 33.56 11.11 23.39
N ASP A 40 33.36 12.42 23.22
CA ASP A 40 34.33 13.36 22.60
C ASP A 40 34.76 13.04 21.16
N GLN A 41 34.12 12.06 20.50
CA GLN A 41 34.40 11.74 19.10
C GLN A 41 33.60 12.67 18.18
N ASP A 42 34.23 13.18 17.12
CA ASP A 42 33.49 13.82 16.03
C ASP A 42 33.02 12.78 14.99
N GLY A 43 31.79 12.95 14.52
CA GLY A 43 31.11 11.98 13.65
C GLY A 43 30.46 10.81 14.41
N ALA A 44 30.01 9.80 13.66
CA ALA A 44 29.44 8.57 14.21
C ALA A 44 29.69 7.40 13.23
N PHE A 45 29.93 6.22 13.77
CA PHE A 45 30.07 5.00 12.97
C PHE A 45 28.69 4.45 12.60
N TYR A 46 28.50 4.12 11.33
CA TYR A 46 27.31 3.41 10.87
C TYR A 46 27.31 1.97 11.39
N ILE A 47 26.20 1.55 12.00
CA ILE A 47 26.02 0.17 12.48
C ILE A 47 25.14 -0.60 11.49
N SER A 48 23.95 -0.06 11.20
CA SER A 48 22.95 -0.68 10.34
C SER A 48 21.85 0.31 10.00
N SER A 49 21.02 -0.02 9.01
CA SER A 49 19.77 0.70 8.74
C SER A 49 18.66 -0.29 8.44
N THR A 50 17.47 0.02 8.93
CA THR A 50 16.24 -0.74 8.64
C THR A 50 15.24 0.17 7.95
N LEU A 51 14.56 -0.37 6.93
CA LEU A 51 13.39 0.27 6.32
C LEU A 51 12.16 -0.27 7.01
N ASP A 52 11.34 0.62 7.57
CA ASP A 52 10.11 0.22 8.24
C ASP A 52 9.09 -0.32 7.21
N MET A 53 8.23 -1.23 7.65
CA MET A 53 7.12 -1.70 6.81
C MET A 53 6.25 -0.54 6.37
N ARG A 54 6.06 -0.41 5.06
CA ARG A 54 5.26 0.64 4.45
C ARG A 54 3.80 0.18 4.35
N ASN A 55 2.93 0.78 5.17
CA ASN A 55 1.49 0.60 5.04
C ASN A 55 0.95 1.61 4.02
N ILE A 56 0.52 1.12 2.86
CA ILE A 56 -0.21 1.93 1.88
C ILE A 56 -1.69 1.80 2.20
N THR A 57 -2.35 2.91 2.50
CA THR A 57 -3.79 2.96 2.76
C THR A 57 -4.49 3.61 1.57
N ILE A 58 -5.48 2.91 1.02
CA ILE A 58 -6.28 3.39 -0.10
C ILE A 58 -7.73 3.51 0.36
N GLU A 59 -8.32 4.67 0.17
CA GLU A 59 -9.72 4.95 0.47
C GLU A 59 -10.46 5.34 -0.81
N GLY A 60 -11.71 4.91 -0.92
CA GLY A 60 -12.54 5.21 -2.08
C GLY A 60 -13.94 4.63 -2.01
N THR A 61 -14.73 4.90 -3.04
CA THR A 61 -16.12 4.47 -3.17
C THR A 61 -16.30 3.52 -4.34
N VAL A 62 -17.03 2.43 -4.10
CA VAL A 62 -17.49 1.53 -5.18
C VAL A 62 -18.80 2.09 -5.73
N VAL A 63 -18.78 2.59 -6.95
CA VAL A 63 -19.97 3.13 -7.63
C VAL A 63 -20.59 2.01 -8.46
N ALA A 64 -21.89 1.76 -8.30
CA ALA A 64 -22.66 0.78 -9.08
C ALA A 64 -24.10 1.25 -9.29
N ASP A 65 -24.74 0.77 -10.35
CA ASP A 65 -26.11 1.16 -10.69
C ASP A 65 -27.15 0.36 -9.90
N THR A 66 -26.77 -0.83 -9.41
CA THR A 66 -27.62 -1.67 -8.55
C THR A 66 -26.86 -2.20 -7.32
N PRO A 67 -27.55 -2.53 -6.22
CA PRO A 67 -26.92 -3.14 -5.05
C PRO A 67 -26.19 -4.45 -5.35
N ASN A 68 -26.78 -5.30 -6.21
CA ASN A 68 -26.18 -6.59 -6.57
C ASN A 68 -24.85 -6.41 -7.33
N GLU A 69 -24.78 -5.41 -8.22
CA GLU A 69 -23.52 -5.05 -8.87
C GLU A 69 -22.49 -4.50 -7.89
N ALA A 70 -22.92 -3.70 -6.90
CA ALA A 70 -22.03 -3.19 -5.86
C ALA A 70 -21.39 -4.33 -5.08
N TYR A 71 -22.17 -5.36 -4.69
CA TYR A 71 -21.67 -6.54 -4.01
C TYR A 71 -20.67 -7.33 -4.86
N LYS A 72 -20.96 -7.57 -6.15
CA LYS A 72 -20.03 -8.26 -7.06
C LYS A 72 -18.70 -7.51 -7.21
N ARG A 73 -18.76 -6.17 -7.35
CA ARG A 73 -17.56 -5.32 -7.46
C ARG A 73 -16.75 -5.33 -6.16
N ARG A 74 -17.42 -5.25 -5.01
CA ARG A 74 -16.76 -5.38 -3.70
C ARG A 74 -16.11 -6.74 -3.51
N GLN A 75 -16.79 -7.83 -3.86
CA GLN A 75 -16.25 -9.18 -3.76
C GLN A 75 -14.99 -9.34 -4.61
N ARG A 76 -15.03 -8.89 -5.88
CA ARG A 76 -13.86 -8.91 -6.76
C ARG A 76 -12.70 -8.08 -6.19
N PHE A 77 -13.00 -6.90 -5.65
CA PHE A 77 -11.97 -6.06 -5.01
C PHE A 77 -11.28 -6.80 -3.85
N LEU A 78 -12.06 -7.45 -2.98
CA LEU A 78 -11.52 -8.21 -1.84
C LEU A 78 -10.76 -9.47 -2.25
N GLN A 79 -11.13 -10.12 -3.36
CA GLN A 79 -10.39 -11.26 -3.91
C GLN A 79 -8.99 -10.83 -4.39
N ILE A 80 -8.93 -9.73 -5.14
CA ILE A 80 -7.67 -9.19 -5.66
C ILE A 80 -6.74 -8.74 -4.52
N PHE A 81 -7.28 -8.06 -3.50
CA PHE A 81 -6.55 -7.60 -2.32
C PHE A 81 -6.53 -8.60 -1.15
N SER A 82 -6.67 -9.90 -1.43
CA SER A 82 -6.68 -10.93 -0.39
C SER A 82 -5.33 -10.96 0.37
N PRO A 83 -5.31 -10.90 1.71
CA PRO A 83 -4.09 -10.80 2.52
C PRO A 83 -3.21 -12.06 2.47
N LYS A 84 -3.73 -13.18 1.96
CA LYS A 84 -2.96 -14.42 1.76
C LYS A 84 -2.26 -14.46 0.40
N LEU A 85 -2.58 -13.53 -0.50
CA LEU A 85 -2.02 -13.43 -1.84
C LEU A 85 -1.09 -12.21 -1.87
N LEU A 86 0.21 -12.45 -1.91
CA LEU A 86 1.20 -11.41 -2.20
C LEU A 86 0.95 -10.91 -3.64
N GLY A 87 1.07 -9.60 -3.88
CA GLY A 87 0.91 -8.99 -5.21
C GLY A 87 2.01 -7.99 -5.51
N THR A 88 2.11 -7.55 -6.77
CA THR A 88 3.10 -6.60 -7.30
C THR A 88 2.42 -5.42 -7.98
#